data_AF-A0A7V0R2H1-F1
#
_entry.id   AF-A0A7V0R2H1-F1
#
_cell.length_a   1.000
_cell.length_b   1.000
_cell.length_c   1.000
_cell.angle_alpha   90.00
_cell.angle_beta   90.00
_cell.angle_gamma   90.00
#
_symmetry.space_group_name_H-M   'P 1'
#
loop_
_entity.id
_entity.type
_entity.pdbx_description
1 polymer ?
#
loop_
_entity_poly.entity_id
_entity_poly.type
_entity_poly.pdbx_seq_one_letter_code
_entity_poly.pdbx_strand_id
1 'polypeptide(L)'
;VLGLVIGMLAGMVGAGGGFILIPVMIYVLRVPIRVTIGTSLGIVFIGAIFGAVGKMATGQVDWLLALALIISSIPSAQLGSAVSKKTPALVLRYSLMLIIIFTSVEIWYKVLV
;
A
#
# COMPACT_ATOMS: atom_id res chain seq x y z
N VAL A 1 15.45 -14.55 2.05
CA VAL A 1 15.66 -14.12 0.65
C VAL A 1 14.41 -13.48 0.06
N LEU A 2 13.27 -14.17 -0.03
CA LEU A 2 12.01 -13.61 -0.57
C LEU A 2 11.59 -12.28 0.07
N GLY A 3 11.59 -12.19 1.40
CA GLY A 3 11.26 -10.94 2.10
C GLY A 3 12.20 -9.76 1.79
N LEU A 4 13.47 -10.03 1.47
CA LEU A 4 14.45 -9.00 1.12
C LEU A 4 14.21 -8.47 -0.30
N VAL A 5 13.92 -9.37 -1.25
CA VAL A 5 13.57 -9.01 -2.64
C VAL A 5 12.27 -8.21 -2.66
N ILE A 6 11.24 -8.68 -1.96
CA ILE A 6 9.94 -8.00 -1.89
C ILE A 6 10.09 -6.66 -1.17
N GLY A 7 10.87 -6.60 -0.09
CA GLY A 7 11.16 -5.36 0.64
C GLY A 7 11.87 -4.31 -0.21
N MET A 8 12.87 -4.70 -1.01
CA MET A 8 13.53 -3.80 -1.95
C MET A 8 12.57 -3.27 -3.02
N LEU A 9 11.82 -4.16 -3.68
CA LEU A 9 10.84 -3.76 -4.71
C LEU A 9 9.75 -2.85 -4.12
N ALA A 10 9.22 -3.20 -2.95
CA ALA A 10 8.23 -2.41 -2.24
C ALA A 10 8.74 -1.04 -1.82
N GLY A 11 9.99 -0.97 -1.34
CA GLY A 11 10.65 0.27 -0.94
C GLY A 11 10.91 1.20 -2.13
N MET A 12 11.30 0.65 -3.29
CA MET A 12 11.49 1.42 -4.52
C MET A 12 10.18 2.02 -5.04
N VAL A 13 9.09 1.25 -5.02
CA VAL A 13 7.77 1.73 -5.50
C VAL A 13 7.10 2.66 -4.48
N GLY A 14 7.47 2.59 -3.19
CA GLY A 14 6.89 3.40 -2.12
C GLY A 14 5.45 3.02 -1.74
N ALA A 15 4.89 1.95 -2.32
CA ALA A 15 3.51 1.52 -2.13
C ALA A 15 3.29 0.58 -0.91
N GLY A 16 4.28 0.43 -0.02
CA GLY A 16 4.16 -0.41 1.18
C GLY A 16 4.19 -1.93 0.94
N GLY A 17 4.33 -2.41 -0.30
CA GLY A 17 4.63 -3.81 -0.62
C GLY A 17 3.50 -4.83 -0.43
N GLY A 18 2.38 -4.45 0.21
CA GLY A 18 1.27 -5.34 0.51
C GLY A 18 0.66 -6.02 -0.73
N PHE A 19 0.61 -5.33 -1.87
CA PHE A 19 0.10 -5.87 -3.14
C PHE A 19 0.88 -7.10 -3.64
N ILE A 20 2.19 -7.14 -3.42
CA ILE A 20 3.04 -8.28 -3.81
C ILE A 20 3.15 -9.30 -2.67
N LEU A 21 3.25 -8.82 -1.43
CA LEU A 21 3.49 -9.66 -0.27
C LEU A 21 2.34 -10.62 0.01
N ILE A 22 1.08 -10.16 -0.07
CA ILE A 22 -0.12 -10.96 0.21
C ILE A 22 -0.22 -12.19 -0.71
N PRO A 23 -0.19 -12.05 -2.06
CA PRO A 23 -0.26 -13.22 -2.94
C PRO A 23 0.94 -14.15 -2.76
N VAL A 24 2.14 -13.65 -2.50
CA VAL A 24 3.31 -14.51 -2.23
C VAL A 24 3.11 -15.32 -0.95
N MET A 25 2.62 -14.72 0.13
CA MET A 25 2.36 -15.44 1.38
C MET A 25 1.29 -16.53 1.23
N ILE A 26 0.23 -16.26 0.46
CA ILE A 26 -0.88 -17.21 0.25
C ILE A 26 -0.49 -18.32 -0.73
N TYR A 27 0.04 -17.97 -1.91
CA TYR A 27 0.25 -18.92 -2.99
C TYR A 27 1.60 -19.63 -2.92
N VAL A 28 2.66 -18.95 -2.47
CA VAL A 28 4.02 -19.52 -2.41
C VAL A 28 4.30 -20.11 -1.04
N LEU A 29 4.09 -19.35 0.03
CA LEU A 29 4.38 -19.81 1.40
C LEU A 29 3.22 -20.61 2.03
N ARG A 30 2.04 -20.66 1.38
CA ARG A 30 0.85 -21.38 1.85
C ARG A 30 0.43 -21.01 3.28
N VAL A 31 0.63 -19.76 3.66
CA VAL A 31 0.26 -19.23 4.98
C VAL A 31 -1.26 -19.01 5.02
N PRO A 32 -1.95 -19.35 6.12
CA PRO A 32 -3.38 -19.08 6.26
C PRO A 32 -3.71 -17.61 6.02
N ILE A 33 -4.81 -17.35 5.30
CA ILE A 33 -5.23 -15.99 4.87
C ILE A 33 -5.33 -15.04 6.07
N ARG A 34 -5.92 -15.51 7.17
CA ARG A 34 -6.11 -14.70 8.39
C ARG A 34 -4.78 -14.24 8.99
N VAL A 35 -3.76 -15.10 8.98
CA VAL A 35 -2.42 -14.77 9.46
C VAL A 35 -1.74 -13.81 8.48
N THR A 36 -1.84 -14.09 7.17
CA THR A 36 -1.27 -13.26 6.11
C THR A 36 -1.73 -11.80 6.20
N ILE A 37 -3.03 -11.56 6.39
CA ILE A 37 -3.58 -10.21 6.49
C ILE A 37 -2.92 -9.46 7.66
N GLY A 38 -2.89 -10.06 8.86
CA GLY A 38 -2.29 -9.44 10.04
C GLY A 38 -0.79 -9.17 9.88
N THR A 39 -0.04 -10.17 9.39
CA THR A 39 1.41 -10.04 9.20
C THR A 39 1.76 -9.02 8.13
N SER A 40 1.01 -8.98 7.02
CA SER A 40 1.22 -7.99 5.95
C SER A 40 1.04 -6.56 6.44
N LEU A 41 0.06 -6.30 7.31
CA LEU A 41 -0.18 -4.99 7.88
C LEU A 41 1.00 -4.52 8.74
N GLY A 42 1.53 -5.42 9.57
CA GLY A 42 2.72 -5.16 10.38
C GLY A 42 3.96 -4.89 9.53
N ILE A 43 4.17 -5.66 8.46
CA ILE A 43 5.30 -5.48 7.54
C ILE A 43 5.21 -4.13 6.82
N VAL A 44 4.02 -3.78 6.30
CA VAL A 44 3.78 -2.49 5.65
C VAL A 44 4.02 -1.34 6.63
N PHE A 45 3.52 -1.45 7.87
CA PHE A 45 3.67 -0.43 8.90
C PHE A 45 5.14 -0.18 9.25
N ILE A 46 5.91 -1.24 9.51
CA ILE A 46 7.35 -1.14 9.79
C ILE A 46 8.08 -0.54 8.59
N GLY A 47 7.77 -1.01 7.36
CA GLY A 47 8.35 -0.47 6.14
C GLY A 47 8.06 1.01 5.94
N ALA A 48 6.85 1.47 6.26
CA ALA A 48 6.46 2.87 6.18
C ALA A 48 7.24 3.74 7.18
N ILE A 49 7.49 3.25 8.40
CA ILE A 49 8.34 3.96 9.38
C ILE A 49 9.76 4.13 8.83
N PHE A 50 10.40 3.05 8.38
CA PHE A 50 11.76 3.14 7.83
C PHE A 50 11.81 3.98 6.55
N GLY A 51 10.78 3.92 5.70
CA GLY A 51 10.66 4.78 4.52
C GLY A 51 10.52 6.25 4.88
N ALA A 52 9.71 6.58 5.90
CA ALA A 52 9.54 7.95 6.39
C ALA A 52 10.85 8.48 6.99
N VAL A 53 11.51 7.70 7.86
CA VAL A 53 12.81 8.04 8.43
C VAL A 53 13.86 8.23 7.34
N GLY A 54 13.89 7.35 6.33
CA GLY A 54 14.79 7.47 5.18
C GLY A 54 14.59 8.79 4.43
N LYS A 55 13.34 9.15 4.12
CA LYS A 55 13.04 10.44 3.46
C LYS A 55 13.39 11.65 4.32
N MET A 56 13.15 11.58 5.64
CA MET A 56 13.55 12.63 6.58
C MET A 56 15.07 12.80 6.62
N ALA A 57 15.82 11.69 6.66
CA ALA A 57 17.29 11.71 6.69
C ALA A 57 17.89 12.32 5.41
N THR A 58 17.24 12.12 4.25
CA THR A 58 17.67 12.72 2.97
C THR A 58 17.17 14.16 2.77
N GLY A 59 16.41 14.74 3.71
CA GLY A 59 15.85 16.08 3.58
C GLY A 59 14.80 16.24 2.48
N GLN A 60 14.23 15.13 1.98
CA GLN A 60 13.27 15.12 0.86
C GLN A 60 11.81 15.22 1.33
N VAL A 61 11.60 15.72 2.55
CA VAL A 61 10.26 15.83 3.15
C VAL A 61 9.81 17.28 3.09
N ASP A 62 8.82 17.53 2.25
CA ASP A 62 8.01 18.75 2.35
C ASP A 62 7.09 18.60 3.57
N TRP A 63 7.40 19.34 4.64
CA TRP A 63 6.66 19.27 5.89
C TRP A 63 5.22 19.74 5.76
N LEU A 64 4.92 20.67 4.85
CA LEU A 64 3.55 21.15 4.64
C LEU A 64 2.70 20.04 4.01
N LEU A 65 3.26 19.39 2.97
CA LEU A 65 2.60 18.26 2.32
C LEU A 65 2.45 17.07 3.27
N ALA A 66 3.49 16.77 4.06
CA ALA A 66 3.47 15.68 5.03
C ALA A 66 2.36 15.88 6.07
N LEU A 67 2.20 17.10 6.60
CA LEU A 67 1.19 17.41 7.61
C LEU A 67 -0.23 17.32 7.03
N ALA A 68 -0.43 17.84 5.81
CA ALA A 68 -1.69 17.69 5.08
C ALA A 68 -2.05 16.21 4.83
N LEU A 69 -1.07 15.38 4.47
CA LEU A 69 -1.26 13.94 4.29
C LEU A 69 -1.61 13.24 5.60
N ILE A 70 -0.97 13.58 6.72
CA ILE A 70 -1.27 12.97 8.03
C ILE A 70 -2.72 13.29 8.45
N ILE A 71 -3.11 14.56 8.37
CA ILE A 71 -4.44 15.01 8.81
C ILE A 71 -5.55 14.39 7.95
N SER A 72 -5.33 14.24 6.65
CA SER A 72 -6.31 13.61 5.74
C SER A 72 -6.31 12.09 5.85
N SER A 73 -5.16 11.45 6.02
CA SER A 73 -5.06 9.97 6.01
C SER A 73 -5.73 9.32 7.20
N ILE A 74 -5.66 9.91 8.40
CA ILE A 74 -6.26 9.36 9.62
C ILE A 74 -7.77 9.15 9.47
N PRO A 75 -8.60 10.17 9.16
CA PRO A 75 -10.04 10.00 9.00
C PRO A 75 -10.38 9.11 7.79
N SER A 76 -9.64 9.22 6.69
CA SER A 76 -9.86 8.39 5.50
C SER A 76 -9.62 6.90 5.77
N ALA A 77 -8.60 6.54 6.56
CA ALA A 77 -8.33 5.15 6.91
C ALA A 77 -9.47 4.55 7.75
N GLN A 78 -9.99 5.31 8.71
CA GLN A 78 -11.09 4.84 9.57
C GLN A 78 -12.41 4.74 8.82
N LEU A 79 -12.74 5.75 8.00
CA LEU A 79 -13.91 5.70 7.13
C LEU A 79 -13.80 4.55 6.13
N GLY A 80 -12.65 4.38 5.49
CA GLY A 80 -12.39 3.29 4.55
C GLY A 80 -12.57 1.90 5.19
N SER A 81 -12.03 1.71 6.41
CA SER A 81 -12.21 0.47 7.17
C SER A 81 -13.68 0.21 7.55
N ALA A 82 -14.39 1.25 7.99
CA ALA A 82 -15.80 1.14 8.36
C ALA A 82 -16.70 0.80 7.15
N VAL A 83 -16.46 1.45 6.01
CA VAL A 83 -17.17 1.18 4.76
C VAL A 83 -16.83 -0.22 4.24
N SER A 84 -15.54 -0.58 4.20
CA SER A 84 -15.09 -1.87 3.68
C SER A 84 -15.68 -3.07 4.43
N LYS A 85 -15.92 -2.95 5.75
CA LYS A 85 -16.61 -4.00 6.54
C LYS A 85 -18.07 -4.21 6.14
N LYS A 86 -18.75 -3.16 5.65
CA LYS A 86 -20.17 -3.19 5.28
C LYS A 86 -20.41 -3.50 3.80
N THR A 87 -19.37 -3.40 2.98
CA THR A 87 -19.46 -3.60 1.52
C THR A 87 -19.21 -5.07 1.15
N PRO A 88 -20.03 -5.66 0.25
CA PRO A 88 -19.78 -7.01 -0.24
C PRO A 88 -18.47 -7.08 -1.04
N ALA A 89 -17.73 -8.18 -0.89
CA ALA A 89 -16.40 -8.38 -1.49
C ALA A 89 -16.38 -8.21 -3.02
N LEU A 90 -17.50 -8.50 -3.69
CA LEU A 90 -17.65 -8.32 -5.14
C LEU A 90 -17.54 -6.84 -5.53
N VAL A 91 -18.21 -5.95 -4.81
CA VAL A 91 -18.15 -4.49 -5.07
C VAL A 91 -16.75 -3.96 -4.78
N LEU A 92 -16.13 -4.41 -3.70
CA LEU A 92 -14.75 -4.02 -3.35
C LEU A 92 -13.75 -4.40 -4.45
N ARG A 93 -13.92 -5.59 -5.05
CA ARG A 93 -13.11 -6.07 -6.18
C ARG A 93 -13.31 -5.23 -7.44
N TYR A 94 -14.55 -4.89 -7.80
CA TYR A 94 -14.82 -4.04 -8.96
C TYR A 94 -14.29 -2.61 -8.76
N SER A 95 -14.41 -2.04 -7.56
CA SER A 95 -13.81 -0.73 -7.25
C SER A 95 -12.29 -0.74 -7.37
N LEU A 96 -11.63 -1.78 -6.85
CA LEU A 96 -10.17 -1.96 -7.02
C LEU A 96 -9.78 -2.03 -8.50
N MET A 97 -10.51 -2.81 -9.29
CA MET A 97 -10.26 -2.93 -10.73
C MET A 97 -10.38 -1.58 -11.45
N LEU A 98 -11.44 -0.81 -11.17
CA LEU A 98 -11.66 0.52 -11.76
C LEU A 98 -10.51 1.49 -11.42
N ILE A 99 -10.07 1.53 -10.16
CA ILE A 99 -8.96 2.39 -9.72
C ILE A 99 -7.65 2.00 -10.42
N ILE A 100 -7.37 0.71 -10.55
CA ILE A 100 -6.15 0.23 -11.22
C ILE A 100 -6.15 0.60 -12.70
N ILE A 101 -7.27 0.41 -13.40
CA ILE A 101 -7.38 0.78 -14.82
C ILE A 101 -7.20 2.29 -14.97
N PHE A 102 -7.88 3.09 -14.15
CA PHE A 102 -7.78 4.55 -14.20
C PHE A 102 -6.35 5.05 -13.98
N THR A 103 -5.69 4.59 -12.91
CA THR A 103 -4.30 4.96 -12.61
C THR A 103 -3.32 4.48 -13.68
N SER A 104 -3.53 3.29 -14.24
CA SER A 104 -2.72 2.79 -15.34
C SER A 104 -2.83 3.69 -16.57
N VAL A 105 -4.05 4.08 -16.95
CA VAL A 105 -4.28 4.98 -18.10
C VAL A 105 -3.67 6.36 -17.85
N GLU A 106 -3.83 6.92 -16.66
CA GLU A 106 -3.28 8.24 -16.30
C GLU A 106 -1.74 8.26 -16.38
N ILE A 107 -1.07 7.21 -15.88
CA ILE A 107 0.38 7.06 -15.98
C ILE A 107 0.81 6.96 -17.45
N TRP A 108 0.15 6.13 -18.25
CA TRP A 108 0.48 5.98 -19.68
C TRP A 108 0.32 7.29 -20.44
N TYR A 109 -0.72 8.06 -20.12
CA TYR A 109 -0.93 9.37 -20.74
C TYR A 109 0.21 10.35 -20.41
N LYS A 110 0.61 10.43 -19.13
CA LYS A 110 1.75 11.26 -18.68
C LYS A 110 3.11 10.86 -19.26
N VAL A 111 3.26 9.61 -19.69
CA VAL A 111 4.51 9.13 -20.31
C VAL A 111 4.55 9.46 -21.80
N LEU A 112 3.40 9.51 -22.46
CA LEU A 112 3.27 9.75 -23.91
C LEU A 112 3.16 11.24 -24.28
N VAL A 113 2.67 12.09 -23.37
CA VAL A 113 2.45 13.54 -23.56
C VAL A 113 3.28 14.33 -22.56
#